data_AF-A0A1S3QPE3-F1
#
_entry.id   AF-A0A1S3QPE3-F1
#
_cell.length_a   1.000
_cell.length_b   1.000
_cell.length_c   1.000
_cell.angle_alpha   90.00
_cell.angle_beta   90.00
_cell.angle_gamma   90.00
#
_symmetry.space_group_name_H-M   'P 1'
#
loop_
_entity.id
_entity.type
_entity.pdbx_description
1 polymer ?
#
loop_
_entity_poly.entity_id
_entity_poly.type
_entity_poly.pdbx_seq_one_letter_code
_entity_poly.pdbx_strand_id
1 'polypeptide(L)'
;MSNCNCYTSSVSPVCGSNGVTYLSSCFAGCTTTNLTGCTCISSDSEMATAVPGKCPSPGCQEAFLTFLCVICACCMIGSMAQTPSVIILIRTVSPELKSYALGVLFLLLRLLGFIPPPLIFGAGIDSTCLFWSTECGDKGACLLYDNIAYRHLYVSLAIGLKVTAFILYTTTWYCLRKNYKKYIKNHEGYTTPTELFPSSLTMDNMKDGSQNPNRTTFIYNLEDHELCENMESVL
;
A
#
# COMPACT_ATOMS: atom_id res chain seq x y z
N MET A 1 -0.28 51.49 4.18
CA MET A 1 -0.42 50.02 4.36
C MET A 1 -1.88 49.69 4.63
N SER A 2 -2.74 49.57 3.60
CA SER A 2 -4.18 49.42 3.85
C SER A 2 -4.98 48.64 2.81
N ASN A 3 -4.36 47.79 1.97
CA ASN A 3 -5.08 47.02 0.94
C ASN A 3 -4.63 45.54 0.81
N CYS A 4 -4.02 44.95 1.84
CA CYS A 4 -3.61 43.52 1.81
C CYS A 4 -4.63 42.58 2.48
N ASN A 5 -5.81 43.08 2.83
CA ASN A 5 -6.83 42.34 3.59
C ASN A 5 -7.99 41.98 2.66
N CYS A 6 -7.85 40.85 1.95
CA CYS A 6 -8.76 40.45 0.90
C CYS A 6 -9.72 39.36 1.39
N TYR A 7 -11.00 39.48 1.00
CA TYR A 7 -11.99 38.45 1.27
C TYR A 7 -11.75 37.23 0.40
N THR A 8 -11.80 36.06 1.02
CA THR A 8 -11.31 34.79 0.49
C THR A 8 -12.43 33.97 -0.14
N SER A 9 -12.55 34.04 -1.45
CA SER A 9 -13.45 33.16 -2.22
C SER A 9 -12.75 32.38 -3.33
N SER A 10 -11.50 32.73 -3.69
CA SER A 10 -10.71 31.96 -4.66
C SER A 10 -9.22 31.98 -4.33
N VAL A 11 -8.60 30.79 -4.35
CA VAL A 11 -7.15 30.61 -4.17
C VAL A 11 -6.51 30.53 -5.56
N SER A 12 -5.68 31.52 -5.88
CA SER A 12 -4.92 31.58 -7.14
C SER A 12 -3.49 31.99 -6.80
N PRO A 13 -2.63 31.04 -6.43
CA PRO A 13 -1.33 31.36 -5.86
C PRO A 13 -0.47 32.13 -6.85
N VAL A 14 0.25 33.14 -6.34
CA VAL A 14 1.18 33.95 -7.12
C VAL A 14 2.55 33.99 -6.44
N CYS A 15 3.61 33.97 -7.24
CA CYS A 15 4.97 34.11 -6.77
C CYS A 15 5.38 35.57 -6.86
N GLY A 16 5.68 36.19 -5.71
CA GLY A 16 6.23 37.54 -5.69
C GLY A 16 7.69 37.57 -6.11
N SER A 17 8.13 38.72 -6.63
CA SER A 17 9.55 38.99 -6.93
C SER A 17 10.48 38.81 -5.73
N ASN A 18 9.96 38.83 -4.49
CA ASN A 18 10.68 38.51 -3.27
C ASN A 18 10.86 37.00 -3.00
N GLY A 19 10.41 36.12 -3.90
CA GLY A 19 10.47 34.67 -3.75
C GLY A 19 9.44 34.08 -2.77
N VAL A 20 8.49 34.89 -2.28
CA VAL A 20 7.42 34.44 -1.40
C VAL A 20 6.16 34.14 -2.21
N THR A 21 5.50 33.02 -1.90
CA THR A 21 4.22 32.65 -2.53
C THR A 21 3.06 33.26 -1.73
N TYR A 22 2.21 34.02 -2.41
CA TYR A 22 0.99 34.62 -1.84
C TYR A 22 -0.25 33.83 -2.28
N LEU A 23 -1.30 33.88 -1.46
CA LEU A 23 -2.54 33.11 -1.68
C LEU A 23 -3.32 33.56 -2.93
N SER A 24 -3.26 34.85 -3.24
CA SER A 24 -3.83 35.45 -4.45
C SER A 24 -3.09 36.73 -4.84
N SER A 25 -3.35 37.24 -6.06
CA SER A 25 -2.89 38.55 -6.52
C SER A 25 -3.32 39.70 -5.60
N CYS A 26 -4.47 39.57 -4.96
CA CYS A 26 -4.99 40.54 -3.99
C CYS A 26 -4.15 40.55 -2.70
N PHE A 27 -3.76 39.38 -2.17
CA PHE A 27 -2.85 39.30 -1.01
C PHE A 27 -1.45 39.82 -1.31
N ALA A 28 -1.02 39.77 -2.58
CA ALA A 28 0.21 40.44 -3.03
C ALA A 28 0.02 41.96 -3.22
N GLY A 29 -1.20 42.48 -3.18
CA GLY A 29 -1.53 43.90 -3.35
C GLY A 29 -1.34 44.41 -4.77
N CYS A 30 -1.45 43.52 -5.77
CA CYS A 30 -1.30 43.88 -7.18
C CYS A 30 -2.57 44.58 -7.69
N THR A 31 -2.39 45.74 -8.30
CA THR A 31 -3.51 46.60 -8.75
C THR A 31 -3.82 46.42 -10.23
N THR A 32 -2.85 45.94 -11.01
CA THR A 32 -2.99 45.74 -12.46
C THR A 32 -3.28 44.28 -12.81
N THR A 33 -3.98 44.06 -13.93
CA THR A 33 -4.22 42.72 -14.50
C THR A 33 -2.94 42.03 -14.94
N ASN A 34 -1.87 42.78 -15.19
CA ASN A 34 -0.54 42.27 -15.55
C ASN A 34 0.29 41.84 -14.33
N LEU A 35 -0.29 41.74 -13.12
CA LEU A 35 0.40 41.39 -11.86
C LEU A 35 1.62 42.29 -11.57
N THR A 36 1.50 43.58 -11.88
CA THR A 36 2.52 44.60 -11.61
C THR A 36 2.02 45.61 -10.56
N GLY A 37 2.95 46.30 -9.88
CA GLY A 37 2.61 47.31 -8.87
C GLY A 37 2.01 46.68 -7.61
N CYS A 38 2.64 45.61 -7.12
CA CYS A 38 2.18 44.84 -5.98
C CYS A 38 2.68 45.46 -4.67
N THR A 39 1.78 46.11 -3.94
CA THR A 39 2.12 46.93 -2.76
C THR A 39 2.46 46.13 -1.49
N CYS A 40 2.09 44.85 -1.43
CA CYS A 40 2.35 43.99 -0.26
C CYS A 40 3.64 43.17 -0.40
N ILE A 41 4.37 43.31 -1.51
CA ILE A 41 5.67 42.69 -1.72
C ILE A 41 6.74 43.66 -1.21
N SER A 42 7.40 43.32 -0.11
CA SER A 42 8.43 44.15 0.56
C SER A 42 9.76 44.25 -0.20
N SER A 43 9.73 44.32 -1.53
CA SER A 43 10.91 44.56 -2.35
C SER A 43 11.11 46.06 -2.51
N ASP A 44 12.35 46.51 -2.30
CA ASP A 44 12.81 47.91 -2.35
C ASP A 44 12.79 48.50 -3.79
N SER A 45 11.96 47.95 -4.66
CA SER A 45 11.80 48.32 -6.05
C SER A 45 10.36 48.73 -6.30
N GLU A 46 10.16 49.96 -6.78
CA GLU A 46 8.88 50.52 -7.24
C GLU A 46 8.22 49.70 -8.39
N MET A 47 8.81 48.56 -8.76
CA MET A 47 8.35 47.61 -9.77
C MET A 47 8.19 46.20 -9.18
N ALA A 48 7.58 46.09 -8.00
CA ALA A 48 7.20 44.78 -7.47
C ALA A 48 6.21 44.08 -8.41
N THR A 49 6.66 42.97 -9.00
CA THR A 49 5.86 42.10 -9.86
C THR A 49 5.59 40.76 -9.19
N ALA A 50 4.51 40.12 -9.62
CA ALA A 50 4.18 38.75 -9.27
C ALA A 50 3.94 37.92 -10.54
N VAL A 51 4.20 36.62 -10.47
CA VAL A 51 3.98 35.66 -11.56
C VAL A 51 2.92 34.66 -11.10
N PRO A 52 1.96 34.26 -11.95
CA PRO A 52 1.00 33.23 -11.58
C PRO A 52 1.71 31.90 -11.28
N GLY A 53 1.29 31.23 -10.21
CA GLY A 53 1.85 29.96 -9.74
C GLY A 53 2.62 30.09 -8.42
N LYS A 54 3.02 28.95 -7.87
CA LYS A 54 3.87 28.90 -6.67
C LYS A 54 5.32 29.23 -7.06
N CYS A 55 6.07 29.85 -6.14
CA CYS A 55 7.49 30.09 -6.38
C CYS A 55 8.26 28.78 -6.55
N PRO A 56 9.29 28.76 -7.41
CA PRO A 56 10.11 27.58 -7.61
C PRO A 56 10.83 27.24 -6.29
N SER A 57 10.48 26.10 -5.69
CA SER A 57 11.21 25.57 -4.55
C SER A 57 12.44 24.81 -5.06
N PRO A 58 13.66 25.15 -4.62
CA PRO A 58 14.85 24.38 -4.97
C PRO A 58 14.66 22.92 -4.53
N GLY A 59 14.96 21.98 -5.42
CA GLY A 59 14.90 20.53 -5.13
C GLY A 59 13.52 19.87 -5.17
N CYS A 60 12.47 20.54 -5.66
CA CYS A 60 11.12 19.95 -5.77
C CYS A 60 11.10 18.66 -6.60
N GLN A 61 11.76 18.68 -7.78
CA GLN A 61 11.81 17.54 -8.70
C GLN A 61 12.59 16.35 -8.11
N GLU A 62 13.74 16.61 -7.47
CA GLU A 62 14.56 15.59 -6.80
C GLU A 62 13.80 14.94 -5.63
N ALA A 63 13.11 15.74 -4.81
CA ALA A 63 12.31 15.23 -3.70
C ALA A 63 11.15 14.35 -4.18
N PHE A 64 10.47 14.74 -5.26
CA PHE A 64 9.40 13.94 -5.87
C PHE A 64 9.94 12.63 -6.43
N LEU A 65 11.06 12.66 -7.17
CA LEU A 65 11.68 11.47 -7.72
C LEU A 65 12.14 10.51 -6.61
N THR A 66 12.76 11.03 -5.56
CA THR A 66 13.20 10.25 -4.40
C THR A 66 12.02 9.54 -3.74
N PHE A 67 10.91 10.27 -3.51
CA PHE A 67 9.70 9.71 -2.93
C PHE A 67 9.10 8.57 -3.78
N LEU A 68 9.04 8.77 -5.10
CA LEU A 68 8.55 7.76 -6.03
C LEU A 68 9.42 6.49 -5.98
N CYS A 69 10.75 6.63 -6.06
CA CYS A 69 11.69 5.52 -5.97
C CYS A 69 11.54 4.73 -4.66
N VAL A 70 11.44 5.44 -3.53
CA VAL A 70 11.25 4.81 -2.20
C VAL A 70 9.96 4.03 -2.12
N ILE A 71 8.85 4.59 -2.63
CA ILE A 71 7.56 3.89 -2.66
C ILE A 71 7.61 2.64 -3.54
N CYS A 72 8.18 2.75 -4.75
CA CYS A 72 8.32 1.61 -5.64
C CYS A 72 9.12 0.47 -4.99
N ALA A 73 10.25 0.80 -4.35
CA ALA A 73 11.04 -0.18 -3.61
C ALA A 73 10.25 -0.80 -2.45
N CYS A 74 9.52 0.01 -1.68
CA CYS A 74 8.68 -0.50 -0.58
C CYS A 74 7.56 -1.43 -1.06
N CYS A 75 6.91 -1.10 -2.18
CA CYS A 75 5.87 -1.94 -2.78
C CYS A 75 6.43 -3.27 -3.28
N MET A 76 7.62 -3.25 -3.90
CA MET A 76 8.30 -4.47 -4.36
C MET A 76 8.68 -5.38 -3.19
N ILE A 77 9.24 -4.82 -2.12
CA ILE A 77 9.56 -5.60 -0.90
C ILE A 77 8.28 -6.15 -0.27
N GLY A 78 7.20 -5.35 -0.24
CA GLY A 78 5.91 -5.75 0.28
C GLY A 78 5.29 -6.93 -0.46
N SER A 79 5.28 -6.88 -1.80
CA SER A 79 4.75 -7.98 -2.63
C SER A 79 5.59 -9.25 -2.53
N MET A 80 6.93 -9.12 -2.50
CA MET A 80 7.84 -10.25 -2.31
C MET A 80 7.66 -10.93 -0.95
N ALA A 81 7.34 -10.19 0.12
CA ALA A 81 7.09 -10.75 1.45
C ALA A 81 5.69 -11.40 1.58
N GLN A 82 4.72 -10.95 0.79
CA GLN A 82 3.36 -11.49 0.82
C GLN A 82 3.30 -12.92 0.29
N THR A 83 3.99 -13.22 -0.82
CA THR A 83 4.02 -14.54 -1.45
C THR A 83 4.42 -15.69 -0.50
N PRO A 84 5.58 -15.64 0.19
CA PRO A 84 5.97 -16.70 1.12
C PRO A 84 5.02 -16.79 2.32
N SER A 85 4.42 -15.68 2.76
CA SER A 85 3.45 -15.68 3.86
C SER A 85 2.20 -16.50 3.52
N VAL A 86 1.68 -16.35 2.29
CA VAL A 86 0.53 -17.14 1.80
C VAL A 86 0.92 -18.61 1.60
N ILE A 87 2.11 -18.90 1.08
CA ILE A 87 2.59 -20.28 0.90
C ILE A 87 2.69 -21.01 2.24
N ILE A 88 3.26 -20.38 3.27
CA ILE A 88 3.36 -20.96 4.62
C ILE A 88 1.96 -21.29 5.15
N LEU A 89 1.00 -20.36 5.02
CA LEU A 89 -0.38 -20.59 5.47
C LEU A 89 -0.97 -21.85 4.83
N ILE A 90 -0.87 -22.00 3.51
CA ILE A 90 -1.39 -23.15 2.76
C ILE A 90 -0.72 -24.46 3.19
N ARG A 91 0.57 -24.43 3.55
CA ARG A 91 1.31 -25.61 4.00
C ARG A 91 1.02 -26.00 5.45
N THR A 92 0.57 -25.05 6.27
CA THR A 92 0.27 -25.28 7.70
C THR A 92 -1.16 -25.73 7.98
N VAL A 93 -2.07 -25.61 7.01
CA VAL A 93 -3.50 -25.93 7.18
C VAL A 93 -3.87 -27.22 6.45
N SER A 94 -4.82 -27.98 7.01
CA SER A 94 -5.34 -29.20 6.38
C SER A 94 -5.92 -28.91 4.99
N PRO A 95 -5.85 -29.88 4.04
CA PRO A 95 -6.29 -29.68 2.67
C PRO A 95 -7.76 -29.23 2.56
N GLU A 96 -8.62 -29.71 3.46
CA GLU A 96 -10.05 -29.38 3.51
C GLU A 96 -10.33 -27.92 3.92
N LEU A 97 -9.43 -27.29 4.68
CA LEU A 97 -9.62 -25.94 5.24
C LEU A 97 -8.83 -24.84 4.51
N LYS A 98 -8.12 -25.16 3.42
CA LYS A 98 -7.28 -24.21 2.67
C LYS A 98 -8.05 -23.00 2.17
N SER A 99 -9.19 -23.23 1.50
CA SER A 99 -10.01 -22.16 0.93
C SER A 99 -10.62 -21.27 2.03
N TYR A 100 -11.01 -21.88 3.16
CA TYR A 100 -11.51 -21.15 4.32
C TYR A 100 -10.41 -20.25 4.93
N ALA A 101 -9.21 -20.79 5.16
CA ALA A 101 -8.09 -20.04 5.73
C ALA A 101 -7.65 -18.86 4.84
N LEU A 102 -7.60 -19.07 3.51
CA LEU A 102 -7.31 -18.00 2.56
C LEU A 102 -8.41 -16.93 2.57
N GLY A 103 -9.68 -17.33 2.60
CA GLY A 103 -10.81 -16.41 2.71
C GLY A 103 -10.73 -15.52 3.95
N VAL A 104 -10.44 -16.11 5.11
CA VAL A 104 -10.25 -15.38 6.37
C VAL A 104 -9.05 -14.42 6.30
N LEU A 105 -7.91 -14.87 5.74
CA LEU A 105 -6.74 -13.99 5.55
C LEU A 105 -7.08 -12.77 4.70
N PHE A 106 -7.70 -12.95 3.53
CA PHE A 106 -8.06 -11.84 2.64
C PHE A 106 -9.12 -10.93 3.27
N LEU A 107 -10.08 -11.49 4.00
CA LEU A 107 -11.08 -10.72 4.73
C LEU A 107 -10.41 -9.82 5.78
N LEU A 108 -9.51 -10.36 6.60
CA LEU A 108 -8.78 -9.58 7.61
C LEU A 108 -7.87 -8.52 6.97
N LEU A 109 -7.17 -8.87 5.89
CA LEU A 109 -6.36 -7.90 5.14
C LEU A 109 -7.21 -6.77 4.58
N ARG A 110 -8.42 -7.05 4.09
CA ARG A 110 -9.31 -6.00 3.57
C ARG A 110 -9.89 -5.15 4.68
N LEU A 111 -10.35 -5.77 5.77
CA LEU A 111 -10.92 -5.05 6.90
C LEU A 111 -9.91 -4.16 7.63
N LEU A 112 -8.67 -4.60 7.80
CA LEU A 112 -7.66 -3.86 8.57
C LEU A 112 -6.68 -3.08 7.68
N GLY A 113 -6.40 -3.57 6.47
CA GLY A 113 -5.40 -3.01 5.56
C GLY A 113 -5.96 -2.13 4.45
N PHE A 114 -7.27 -2.21 4.14
CA PHE A 114 -7.87 -1.38 3.08
C PHE A 114 -8.87 -0.35 3.60
N ILE A 115 -9.62 -0.64 4.66
CA ILE A 115 -10.66 0.29 5.15
C ILE A 115 -10.07 1.42 6.03
N PRO A 116 -9.23 1.13 7.05
CA PRO A 116 -8.69 2.19 7.92
C PRO A 116 -7.74 3.15 7.21
N PRO A 117 -6.81 2.71 6.32
CA PRO A 117 -5.80 3.63 5.80
C PRO A 117 -6.37 4.80 5.00
N PRO A 118 -7.28 4.65 4.02
CA PRO A 118 -7.86 5.79 3.30
C PRO A 118 -8.60 6.75 4.23
N LEU A 119 -9.25 6.25 5.29
CA LEU A 119 -9.95 7.08 6.26
C LEU A 119 -8.97 7.88 7.14
N ILE A 120 -7.90 7.23 7.62
CA ILE A 120 -6.85 7.88 8.41
C ILE A 120 -6.10 8.90 7.56
N PHE A 121 -5.73 8.56 6.33
CA PHE A 121 -5.04 9.49 5.43
C PHE A 121 -5.95 10.64 5.00
N GLY A 122 -7.24 10.39 4.75
CA GLY A 122 -8.23 11.45 4.49
C GLY A 122 -8.33 12.43 5.66
N ALA A 123 -8.55 11.91 6.88
CA ALA A 123 -8.58 12.74 8.08
C ALA A 123 -7.24 13.45 8.35
N GLY A 124 -6.12 12.81 8.00
CA GLY A 124 -4.78 13.39 8.07
C GLY A 124 -4.62 14.58 7.14
N ILE A 125 -5.13 14.50 5.90
CA ILE A 125 -5.14 15.62 4.94
C ILE A 125 -6.00 16.77 5.48
N ASP A 126 -7.20 16.47 5.98
CA ASP A 126 -8.09 17.50 6.54
C ASP A 126 -7.47 18.20 7.77
N SER A 127 -6.70 17.46 8.58
CA SER A 127 -6.02 18.00 9.76
C SER A 127 -4.90 18.99 9.43
N THR A 128 -4.31 18.90 8.24
CA THR A 128 -3.26 19.83 7.78
C THR A 128 -3.81 20.99 6.96
N CYS A 129 -5.13 21.18 6.97
CA CYS A 129 -5.75 22.32 6.30
C CYS A 129 -5.35 23.64 6.96
N LEU A 130 -4.75 24.53 6.17
CA LEU A 130 -4.43 25.90 6.58
C LEU A 130 -5.59 26.86 6.28
N PHE A 131 -6.35 26.60 5.22
CA PHE A 131 -7.40 27.51 4.77
C PHE A 131 -8.66 26.77 4.30
N TRP A 132 -9.76 26.96 5.05
CA TRP A 132 -11.08 26.40 4.73
C TRP A 132 -11.91 27.37 3.89
N SER A 133 -12.56 26.87 2.83
CA SER A 133 -13.60 27.64 2.17
C SER A 133 -14.82 27.76 3.07
N THR A 134 -15.55 28.87 3.00
CA THR A 134 -16.79 29.07 3.74
C THR A 134 -17.89 29.40 2.74
N GLU A 135 -18.82 28.48 2.56
CA GLU A 135 -19.96 28.67 1.68
C GLU A 135 -21.20 28.83 2.57
N CYS A 136 -21.92 29.95 2.45
CA CYS A 136 -23.12 30.24 3.26
C CYS A 136 -22.95 30.14 4.79
N GLY A 137 -21.74 30.36 5.32
CA GLY A 137 -21.44 30.32 6.75
C GLY A 137 -21.03 28.93 7.27
N ASP A 138 -21.12 27.89 6.44
CA ASP A 138 -20.67 26.54 6.78
C ASP A 138 -19.26 26.26 6.24
N LYS A 139 -18.53 25.39 6.96
CA LYS A 139 -17.19 24.94 6.56
C LYS A 139 -17.30 24.09 5.29
N GLY A 140 -16.71 24.59 4.20
CA GLY A 140 -16.62 23.92 2.92
C GLY A 140 -15.35 23.08 2.78
N ALA A 141 -14.82 22.98 1.55
CA ALA A 141 -13.60 22.23 1.27
C ALA A 141 -12.35 23.02 1.67
N CYS A 142 -11.27 22.31 2.00
CA CYS A 142 -9.99 22.95 2.24
C CYS A 142 -9.30 23.36 0.94
N LEU A 143 -8.90 24.63 0.85
CA LEU A 143 -8.29 25.23 -0.34
C LEU A 143 -6.76 25.19 -0.31
N LEU A 144 -6.15 25.16 0.88
CA LEU A 144 -4.70 25.13 1.05
C LEU A 144 -4.28 24.21 2.20
N TYR A 145 -3.39 23.28 1.89
CA TYR A 145 -2.85 22.29 2.83
C TYR A 145 -1.38 22.55 3.13
N ASP A 146 -0.97 22.27 4.37
CA ASP A 146 0.45 22.23 4.76
C ASP A 146 1.09 20.90 4.36
N ASN A 147 1.95 20.95 3.35
CA ASN A 147 2.66 19.78 2.83
C ASN A 147 3.74 19.26 3.81
N ILE A 148 4.32 20.13 4.63
CA ILE A 148 5.40 19.74 5.57
C ILE A 148 4.79 18.96 6.73
N ALA A 149 3.74 19.51 7.35
CA ALA A 149 2.99 18.81 8.40
C ALA A 149 2.45 17.47 7.90
N TYR A 150 1.86 17.45 6.69
CA TYR A 150 1.35 16.22 6.08
C TYR A 150 2.44 15.17 5.86
N ARG A 151 3.63 15.58 5.39
CA ARG A 151 4.76 14.66 5.22
C ARG A 151 5.19 14.03 6.54
N HIS A 152 5.28 14.81 7.62
CA HIS A 152 5.64 14.27 8.93
C HIS A 152 4.59 13.31 9.48
N LEU A 153 3.29 13.62 9.32
CA LEU A 153 2.20 12.71 9.67
C LEU A 153 2.27 11.40 8.88
N TYR A 154 2.46 11.48 7.57
CA TYR A 154 2.57 10.30 6.71
C TYR A 154 3.75 9.40 7.12
N VAL A 155 4.95 9.98 7.27
CA VAL A 155 6.17 9.24 7.59
C VAL A 155 6.10 8.65 9.00
N SER A 156 5.62 9.40 9.99
CA SER A 156 5.50 8.90 11.38
C SER A 156 4.50 7.75 11.49
N LEU A 157 3.34 7.86 10.82
CA LEU A 157 2.35 6.78 10.78
C LEU A 157 2.91 5.53 10.09
N ALA A 158 3.60 5.71 8.96
CA ALA A 158 4.23 4.60 8.23
C ALA A 158 5.28 3.87 9.10
N ILE A 159 6.16 4.62 9.78
CA ILE A 159 7.16 4.06 10.68
C ILE A 159 6.48 3.33 11.85
N GLY A 160 5.48 3.94 12.50
CA GLY A 160 4.75 3.33 13.61
C GLY A 160 4.09 2.00 13.22
N LEU A 161 3.44 1.95 12.06
CA LEU A 161 2.84 0.71 11.53
C LEU A 161 3.90 -0.36 11.22
N LYS A 162 5.03 0.03 10.61
CA LYS A 162 6.12 -0.90 10.28
C LYS A 162 6.79 -1.46 11.53
N VAL A 163 7.05 -0.64 12.54
CA VAL A 163 7.62 -1.07 13.83
C VAL A 163 6.67 -2.03 14.52
N THR A 164 5.37 -1.71 14.57
CA THR A 164 4.35 -2.59 15.16
C THR A 164 4.30 -3.94 14.44
N ALA A 165 4.29 -3.93 13.10
CA ALA A 165 4.33 -5.16 12.31
C ALA A 165 5.60 -5.99 12.57
N PHE A 166 6.77 -5.34 12.64
CA PHE A 166 8.03 -6.02 12.94
C PHE A 166 8.01 -6.69 14.32
N ILE A 167 7.45 -6.03 15.34
CA ILE A 167 7.28 -6.61 16.69
C ILE A 167 6.35 -7.84 16.63
N LEU A 168 5.24 -7.78 15.90
CA LEU A 168 4.31 -8.91 15.76
C LEU A 168 4.96 -10.09 15.03
N TYR A 169 5.69 -9.84 13.94
CA TYR A 169 6.41 -10.87 13.21
C TYR A 169 7.50 -11.52 14.04
N THR A 170 8.32 -10.72 14.73
CA THR A 170 9.38 -11.25 15.61
C THR A 170 8.82 -12.03 16.79
N THR A 171 7.70 -11.59 17.37
CA THR A 171 6.99 -12.33 18.43
C THR A 171 6.46 -13.66 17.92
N THR A 172 5.85 -13.68 16.73
CA THR A 172 5.33 -14.89 16.08
C THR A 172 6.48 -15.88 15.81
N TRP A 173 7.58 -15.38 15.24
CA TRP A 173 8.79 -16.16 15.00
C TRP A 173 9.36 -16.76 16.28
N TYR A 174 9.47 -15.96 17.35
CA TYR A 174 9.95 -16.43 18.65
C TYR A 174 9.03 -17.51 19.24
N CYS A 175 7.72 -17.31 19.18
CA CYS A 175 6.73 -18.29 19.65
C CYS A 175 6.82 -19.60 18.87
N LEU A 176 6.95 -19.52 17.54
CA LEU A 176 7.09 -20.69 16.67
C LEU A 176 8.39 -21.44 16.93
N ARG A 177 9.52 -20.73 17.09
CA ARG A 177 10.82 -21.35 17.42
C ARG A 177 10.81 -22.02 18.79
N LYS A 178 10.22 -21.38 19.80
CA LYS A 178 10.14 -21.95 21.16
C LYS A 178 9.25 -23.20 21.20
N ASN A 179 8.16 -23.22 20.42
CA ASN A 179 7.22 -24.33 20.36
C ASN A 179 7.43 -25.26 19.15
N TYR A 180 8.51 -25.12 18.40
CA TYR A 180 8.81 -25.91 17.20
C TYR A 180 8.66 -27.42 17.43
N LYS A 181 9.15 -27.91 18.58
CA LYS A 181 9.02 -29.34 18.97
C LYS A 181 7.58 -29.77 19.23
N LYS A 182 6.68 -28.88 19.65
CA LYS A 182 5.27 -29.18 19.91
C LYS A 182 4.43 -29.12 18.62
N TYR A 183 4.74 -28.18 17.73
CA TYR A 183 4.06 -28.05 16.44
C TYR A 183 4.48 -29.13 15.43
N ILE A 184 5.77 -29.50 15.35
CA ILE A 184 6.21 -30.57 14.44
C ILE A 184 5.79 -31.96 14.93
N LYS A 185 5.82 -32.23 16.24
CA LYS A 185 5.39 -33.53 16.76
C LYS A 185 3.89 -33.79 16.55
N ASN A 186 3.07 -32.74 16.54
CA ASN A 186 1.66 -32.84 16.13
C ASN A 186 1.50 -33.01 14.60
N HIS A 187 2.45 -32.51 13.80
CA HIS A 187 2.48 -32.73 12.36
C HIS A 187 2.91 -34.15 11.98
N GLU A 188 3.83 -34.76 12.72
CA GLU A 188 4.17 -36.19 12.56
C GLU A 188 2.99 -37.11 12.92
N GLY A 189 2.04 -36.66 13.75
CA GLY A 189 0.79 -37.38 14.02
C GLY A 189 -0.31 -37.21 12.96
N TYR A 190 -0.15 -36.27 12.02
CA TYR A 190 -1.13 -35.95 10.96
C TYR A 190 -0.58 -36.09 9.54
N THR A 191 0.73 -36.30 9.39
CA THR A 191 1.36 -36.61 8.10
C THR A 191 1.37 -38.12 7.97
N THR A 192 0.31 -38.67 7.39
CA THR A 192 0.30 -40.05 6.94
C THR A 192 1.45 -40.27 5.94
N PRO A 193 2.11 -41.45 5.92
CA PRO A 193 3.32 -41.72 5.12
C PRO A 193 3.10 -41.80 3.59
N THR A 194 2.09 -41.14 3.03
CA THR A 194 1.67 -41.37 1.64
C THR A 194 2.24 -40.34 0.65
N GLU A 195 2.73 -39.18 1.12
CA GLU A 195 3.16 -38.07 0.23
C GLU A 195 4.69 -37.94 0.05
N LEU A 196 5.49 -38.83 0.64
CA LEU A 196 6.95 -38.81 0.46
C LEU A 196 7.42 -39.56 -0.81
N PHE A 197 6.55 -40.35 -1.44
CA PHE A 197 6.91 -41.22 -2.58
C PHE A 197 6.90 -40.60 -4.00
N PRO A 198 6.28 -39.45 -4.32
CA PRO A 198 6.28 -38.96 -5.70
C PRO A 198 7.53 -38.12 -6.04
N SER A 199 8.35 -37.72 -5.07
CA SER A 199 9.49 -36.82 -5.31
C SER A 199 10.84 -37.51 -5.49
N SER A 200 10.98 -38.79 -5.14
CA SER A 200 12.24 -39.54 -5.30
C SER A 200 12.36 -40.25 -6.65
N LEU A 201 11.26 -40.58 -7.32
CA LEU A 201 11.28 -41.36 -8.57
C LEU A 201 11.62 -40.55 -9.83
N THR A 202 11.65 -39.22 -9.76
CA THR A 202 11.94 -38.36 -10.92
C THR A 202 13.42 -38.00 -11.08
N MET A 203 14.28 -38.28 -10.09
CA MET A 203 15.71 -37.91 -10.16
C MET A 203 16.65 -39.08 -10.52
N ASP A 204 16.18 -40.34 -10.49
CA ASP A 204 17.03 -41.51 -10.78
C ASP A 204 17.01 -41.99 -12.25
N ASN A 205 16.12 -41.47 -13.11
CA ASN A 205 15.98 -41.94 -14.50
C ASN A 205 16.77 -41.14 -15.56
N MET A 206 17.86 -40.47 -15.18
CA MET A 206 18.79 -39.82 -16.13
C MET A 206 20.17 -40.49 -16.18
N LYS A 207 20.26 -41.77 -15.83
CA LYS A 207 21.48 -42.55 -15.99
C LYS A 207 21.17 -43.98 -16.42
N ASP A 208 21.68 -44.28 -17.61
CA ASP A 208 21.91 -45.58 -18.21
C ASP A 208 20.80 -46.22 -19.06
N GLY A 209 21.24 -46.73 -20.21
CA GLY A 209 20.40 -47.27 -21.26
C GLY A 209 20.10 -48.76 -21.12
N SER A 210 19.30 -49.23 -22.08
CA SER A 210 19.03 -50.63 -22.47
C SER A 210 17.68 -51.22 -22.03
N GLN A 211 16.90 -51.57 -23.07
CA GLN A 211 15.87 -52.62 -23.16
C GLN A 211 14.46 -52.37 -22.61
N ASN A 212 13.53 -52.22 -23.57
CA ASN A 212 12.12 -52.63 -23.48
C ASN A 212 12.07 -54.16 -23.74
N PRO A 213 11.25 -54.97 -23.04
CA PRO A 213 9.80 -55.01 -23.26
C PRO A 213 8.96 -55.32 -22.00
N ASN A 214 7.83 -54.65 -21.80
CA ASN A 214 6.51 -55.31 -21.60
C ASN A 214 5.39 -54.30 -21.36
N ARG A 215 4.54 -54.24 -22.37
CA ARG A 215 3.38 -53.38 -22.56
C ARG A 215 2.15 -54.19 -22.18
N THR A 216 1.74 -54.25 -20.91
CA THR A 216 0.47 -54.93 -20.54
C THR A 216 -0.21 -54.56 -19.22
N THR A 217 0.30 -53.65 -18.38
CA THR A 217 -0.31 -53.42 -17.04
C THR A 217 -0.93 -52.02 -16.86
N PHE A 218 -1.25 -51.33 -17.95
CA PHE A 218 -1.77 -49.95 -17.92
C PHE A 218 -3.29 -49.82 -18.16
N ILE A 219 -4.06 -50.92 -18.09
CA ILE A 219 -5.49 -50.90 -18.47
C ILE A 219 -6.45 -51.28 -17.31
N TYR A 220 -5.99 -51.74 -16.15
CA TYR A 220 -6.91 -52.36 -15.18
C TYR A 220 -7.48 -51.50 -14.04
N ASN A 221 -7.22 -50.20 -13.96
CA ASN A 221 -7.66 -49.40 -12.79
C ASN A 221 -8.43 -48.11 -13.11
N LEU A 222 -8.90 -47.92 -14.35
CA LEU A 222 -9.74 -46.77 -14.71
C LEU A 222 -11.24 -47.10 -14.84
N GLU A 223 -11.64 -48.37 -14.86
CA GLU A 223 -13.02 -48.79 -15.17
C GLU A 223 -13.95 -48.89 -13.94
N ASP A 224 -13.43 -49.09 -12.72
CA ASP A 224 -14.25 -49.50 -11.57
C ASP A 224 -14.76 -48.37 -10.64
N HIS A 225 -14.35 -47.11 -10.83
CA HIS A 225 -14.73 -46.03 -9.91
C HIS A 225 -15.77 -45.03 -10.45
N GLU A 226 -16.21 -45.17 -11.71
CA GLU A 226 -17.29 -44.34 -12.30
C GLU A 226 -18.71 -44.91 -12.07
N LEU A 227 -18.87 -46.07 -11.41
CA LEU A 227 -20.15 -46.80 -11.35
C LEU A 227 -20.96 -46.65 -10.04
N CYS A 228 -20.51 -45.90 -9.04
CA CYS A 228 -21.15 -45.93 -7.70
C CYS A 228 -21.85 -44.65 -7.21
N GLU A 229 -22.01 -43.59 -7.99
CA GLU A 229 -22.78 -42.41 -7.52
C GLU A 229 -23.73 -41.77 -8.56
N ASN A 230 -24.15 -42.53 -9.58
CA ASN A 230 -25.20 -42.11 -10.52
C ASN A 230 -26.25 -43.21 -10.75
N MET A 231 -26.94 -43.72 -9.71
CA MET A 231 -28.27 -44.38 -9.90
C MET A 231 -29.09 -44.63 -8.62
N GLU A 232 -29.38 -43.58 -7.87
CA GLU A 232 -30.65 -43.41 -7.13
C GLU A 232 -31.00 -41.92 -7.26
N SER A 233 -31.62 -41.37 -8.30
CA SER A 233 -32.77 -41.71 -9.14
C SER A 233 -34.08 -41.91 -8.36
N VAL A 234 -34.99 -40.94 -8.60
CA VAL A 234 -36.46 -41.04 -8.60
C VAL A 234 -37.20 -40.58 -7.32
N LEU A 235 -37.27 -39.25 -7.14
CA LEU A 235 -38.52 -38.47 -7.04
C LEU A 235 -38.24 -36.97 -7.26
#